data_AF-A0AAV4URY0-F1
#
_entry.id   AF-A0AAV4URY0-F1
#
_cell.length_a   1.000
_cell.length_b   1.000
_cell.length_c   1.000
_cell.angle_alpha   90.00
_cell.angle_beta   90.00
_cell.angle_gamma   90.00
#
_symmetry.space_group_name_H-M   'P 1'
#
loop_
_entity.id
_entity.type
_entity.pdbx_description
1 polymer ?
#
loop_
_entity_poly.entity_id
_entity_poly.type
_entity_poly.pdbx_seq_one_letter_code
_entity_poly.pdbx_strand_id
1 'polypeptide(L)' 'NSWPQVFDDINARRDWGWKHKYGIDEICRAMIDVLKPYYPQVSN' A
#
# COMPACT_ATOMS: atom_id res chain seq x y z
N ASN A 1 -9.94 -0.43 21.68
CA ASN A 1 -9.12 0.58 20.99
C ASN A 1 -7.64 0.48 21.35
N SER A 2 -7.01 -0.69 21.18
CA SER A 2 -5.61 -0.91 21.56
C SER A 2 -4.70 -1.20 20.36
N TRP A 3 -5.21 -1.09 19.13
CA TRP A 3 -4.39 -1.28 17.94
C TRP A 3 -3.64 0.00 17.60
N PRO A 4 -2.31 -0.09 17.40
CA PRO A 4 -1.50 1.08 17.06
C PRO A 4 -1.89 1.57 15.67
N GLN A 5 -2.02 2.89 15.54
CA GLN A 5 -2.31 3.54 14.25
C GLN A 5 -1.04 3.72 13.40
N VAL A 6 0.13 3.62 14.04
CA VAL A 6 1.44 3.77 13.40
C VAL A 6 2.33 2.65 13.92
N PHE A 7 2.99 1.95 13.00
CA PHE A 7 4.00 0.95 13.34
C PHE A 7 5.38 1.62 13.35
N ASP A 8 6.11 1.45 14.45
CA ASP A 8 7.53 1.79 14.51
C ASP A 8 8.35 0.65 13.92
N ASP A 9 9.02 0.93 12.81
CA ASP A 9 9.82 -0.01 12.02
C ASP A 9 11.34 0.22 12.17
N ILE A 10 11.79 1.05 13.12
CA ILE A 10 13.20 1.45 13.29
C ILE A 10 14.13 0.25 13.46
N ASN A 11 13.74 -0.75 14.26
CA ASN A 11 14.56 -1.95 14.46
C ASN A 11 14.75 -2.74 13.15
N ALA A 12 13.71 -2.88 12.33
CA ALA A 12 13.81 -3.57 11.05
C ALA A 12 14.69 -2.80 10.05
N ARG A 13 14.60 -1.47 10.06
CA ARG A 13 15.49 -0.59 9.27
C ARG A 13 16.95 -0.77 9.67
N ARG A 14 17.24 -0.89 10.97
CA ARG A 14 18.61 -1.04 11.48
C ARG A 14 19.18 -2.45 11.25
N ASP A 15 18.41 -3.47 11.59
CA ASP A 15 18.95 -4.83 11.74
C ASP A 15 19.13 -5.53 10.38
N TRP A 16 18.27 -5.24 9.40
CA TRP A 16 18.32 -5.85 8.07
C TRP A 16 18.02 -4.88 6.92
N GLY A 17 18.10 -3.58 7.18
CA GLY A 17 18.00 -2.56 6.14
C GLY A 17 16.60 -2.46 5.52
N TRP A 18 15.56 -2.86 6.25
CA TRP A 18 14.20 -2.85 5.70
C TRP A 18 13.78 -1.44 5.28
N LYS A 19 13.13 -1.34 4.12
CA LYS A 19 12.55 -0.10 3.60
C LYS A 19 11.37 -0.44 2.70
N HIS A 20 10.26 0.26 2.87
CA HIS A 20 9.15 0.20 1.92
C HIS A 20 9.61 0.74 0.56
N LYS A 21 9.33 -0.03 -0.50
CA LYS A 21 9.66 0.36 -1.88
C LYS A 21 8.58 1.23 -2.52
N TYR A 22 7.34 1.05 -2.08
CA TYR A 22 6.17 1.76 -2.59
C TYR A 22 5.52 2.56 -1.47
N GLY A 23 5.04 3.75 -1.80
CA GLY A 23 4.19 4.58 -0.97
C GLY A 23 2.72 4.20 -1.08
N ILE A 24 1.87 4.88 -0.30
CA ILE A 24 0.43 4.62 -0.30
C ILE A 24 -0.22 4.90 -1.66
N ASP A 25 0.15 6.01 -2.31
CA ASP A 25 -0.43 6.41 -3.59
C ASP A 25 -0.11 5.41 -4.71
N GLU A 26 1.11 4.88 -4.72
CA GLU A 26 1.54 3.88 -5.70
C GLU A 26 0.79 2.55 -5.52
N ILE A 27 0.60 2.13 -4.26
CA ILE A 27 -0.19 0.94 -3.94
C ILE A 27 -1.66 1.15 -4.36
N CYS A 28 -2.26 2.28 -3.98
CA CYS A 28 -3.64 2.60 -4.37
C CYS A 28 -3.82 2.59 -5.89
N ARG A 29 -2.89 3.21 -6.63
CA ARG A 29 -2.91 3.21 -8.09
C ARG A 29 -2.82 1.80 -8.66
N ALA A 30 -1.87 0.99 -8.19
CA ALA A 30 -1.70 -0.39 -8.63
C ALA A 30 -2.95 -1.23 -8.37
N MET A 31 -3.57 -1.10 -7.19
CA MET A 31 -4.81 -1.79 -6.84
C MET A 31 -5.95 -1.43 -7.79
N ILE A 32 -6.16 -0.13 -8.06
CA ILE A 32 -7.22 0.31 -8.97
C ILE A 32 -6.92 -0.17 -10.40
N ASP A 33 -5.67 -0.05 -10.86
CA ASP A 33 -5.28 -0.47 -12.22
C ASP A 33 -5.52 -1.96 -12.45
N VAL A 34 -5.28 -2.82 -11.45
CA VAL A 34 -5.60 -4.26 -11.50
C VAL A 34 -7.11 -4.50 -11.58
N LEU A 35 -7.93 -3.68 -10.93
CA LEU A 35 -9.39 -3.85 -10.91
C LEU A 35 -10.07 -3.29 -12.17
N LYS A 36 -9.50 -2.27 -12.83
CA LYS A 36 -10.09 -1.61 -14.01
C LYS A 36 -10.64 -2.57 -15.08
N PRO A 37 -9.93 -3.66 -15.48
CA PRO A 37 -10.45 -4.58 -16.50
C PRO A 37 -11.71 -5.35 -16.07
N TYR A 38 -11.91 -5.55 -14.77
CA TYR A 38 -13.08 -6.26 -14.21
C TYR A 38 -14.29 -5.35 -14.02
N TYR A 39 -14.08 -4.03 -14.02
CA TYR A 39 -15.13 -3.03 -13.96
C TYR A 39 -15.06 -2.15 -15.22
N PRO A 40 -15.32 -2.73 -16.41
CA PRO A 40 -15.45 -1.93 -17.61
C PRO A 40 -16.53 -0.88 -17.32
N GLN A 41 -16.16 0.38 -17.55
CA GLN A 41 -17.02 1.53 -17.31
C GLN A 41 -18.37 1.23 -17.93
N VAL A 42 -19.42 1.15 -17.11
CA VAL A 42 -20.78 1.07 -17.63
C VAL A 42 -20.97 2.35 -18.44
N SER A 43 -21.07 2.21 -19.76
CA SER A 43 -21.42 3.33 -20.62
C SER A 43 -22.80 3.82 -20.19
N ASN A 44 -22.86 5.03 -19.64
CA ASN A 44 -24.11 5.76 -19.44
C ASN A 44 -24.71 6.17 -20.78
#